data_AF-A0A2V7FDE7-F1
#
_entry.id   AF-A0A2V7FDE7-F1
#
_cell.length_a   1.000
_cell.length_b   1.000
_cell.length_c   1.000
_cell.angle_alpha   90.00
_cell.angle_beta   90.00
_cell.angle_gamma   90.00
#
_symmetry.space_group_name_H-M   'P 1'
#
loop_
_entity.id
_entity.type
_entity.pdbx_description
1 polymer ?
#
loop_
_entity_poly.entity_id
_entity_poly.type
_entity_poly.pdbx_seq_one_letter_code
_entity_poly.pdbx_strand_id
1 'polypeptide(L)'
;MAELPGDRVESAAEKAFKRRFGGKDKGRNKREDYALDLFREAAAYLDDLERVNGILRELSKLYNPVIDAPIVDLATRQRIMTLLQGGSREEAVRLLDERRRLYAPREQADDSRLRSQEQWDTS
;
A
#
# COMPACT_ATOMS: atom_id res chain seq x y z
N MET A 1 40.50 -0.16 4.99
CA MET A 1 39.35 0.53 4.36
C MET A 1 38.13 -0.32 4.63
N ALA A 2 37.21 0.16 5.46
CA ALA A 2 35.97 -0.54 5.78
C ALA A 2 34.83 0.29 5.22
N GLU A 3 34.20 -0.22 4.15
CA GLU A 3 33.08 0.42 3.49
C GLU A 3 31.83 0.25 4.37
N LEU A 4 31.22 1.38 4.72
CA LEU A 4 30.05 1.49 5.59
C LEU A 4 28.81 0.91 4.88
N PRO A 5 27.92 0.19 5.60
CA PRO A 5 26.66 -0.26 5.04
C PRO A 5 25.79 0.95 4.74
N GLY A 6 25.28 1.01 3.50
CA GLY A 6 24.49 2.12 2.97
C GLY A 6 23.40 2.59 3.92
N ASP A 7 23.62 3.79 4.46
CA ASP A 7 22.59 4.67 4.99
C ASP A 7 21.55 4.85 3.88
N ARG A 8 20.46 4.09 3.96
CA ARG A 8 19.32 4.23 3.07
C ARG A 8 18.66 5.54 3.48
N VAL A 9 19.13 6.63 2.88
CA VAL A 9 18.72 8.01 3.21
C VAL A 9 17.20 8.03 3.26
N GLU A 10 16.63 8.15 4.48
CA GLU A 10 15.18 8.27 4.65
C GLU A 10 14.77 9.56 3.93
N SER A 11 14.31 9.43 2.68
CA SER A 11 13.88 10.58 1.87
C SER A 11 12.88 11.43 2.66
N ALA A 12 12.83 12.74 2.42
CA ALA A 12 11.92 13.64 3.14
C ALA A 12 10.45 13.17 3.09
N ALA A 13 10.08 12.49 2.01
CA ALA A 13 8.78 11.83 1.85
C ALA A 13 8.59 10.58 2.73
N GLU A 14 9.66 9.86 3.11
CA GLU A 14 9.63 8.69 4.00
C GLU A 14 9.39 9.13 5.43
N LYS A 15 10.06 10.23 5.81
CA LYS A 15 9.85 10.90 7.08
C LYS A 15 8.44 11.52 7.18
N ALA A 16 7.93 12.09 6.09
CA ALA A 16 6.56 12.61 6.02
C ALA A 16 5.51 11.48 6.11
N PHE A 17 5.78 10.33 5.49
CA PHE A 17 4.93 9.15 5.52
C PHE A 17 4.82 8.56 6.94
N LYS A 18 5.96 8.28 7.59
CA LYS A 18 6.03 7.78 8.98
C LYS A 18 5.28 8.70 9.96
N ARG A 19 5.44 10.02 9.80
CA ARG A 19 4.79 11.02 10.65
C ARG A 19 3.28 11.09 10.47
N ARG A 20 2.76 10.77 9.28
CA ARG A 20 1.33 10.87 8.96
C ARG A 20 0.56 9.57 9.20
N PHE A 21 1.22 8.42 9.16
CA PHE A 21 0.53 7.12 9.11
C PHE A 21 1.10 6.01 10.01
N GLY A 22 2.09 6.30 10.87
CA GLY A 22 2.71 5.32 11.80
C GLY A 22 1.82 4.86 12.97
N GLY A 23 0.57 4.44 12.70
CA GLY A 23 -0.37 3.89 13.66
C GLY A 23 -0.17 2.37 13.86
N LYS A 24 -0.15 1.95 15.11
CA LYS A 24 0.27 0.61 15.57
C LYS A 24 -0.93 -0.34 15.64
N ASP A 25 -1.33 -0.95 14.53
CA ASP A 25 -2.45 -1.89 14.50
C ASP A 25 -2.02 -3.33 14.85
N LYS A 26 -2.47 -3.79 16.02
CA LYS A 26 -2.25 -5.14 16.56
C LYS A 26 -3.28 -6.11 15.94
N GLY A 27 -2.86 -6.98 15.02
CA GLY A 27 -3.63 -8.22 14.76
C GLY A 27 -3.62 -8.83 13.36
N ARG A 28 -2.90 -8.29 12.37
CA ARG A 28 -2.77 -8.92 11.03
C ARG A 28 -1.48 -9.73 10.90
N ASN A 29 -1.48 -10.75 10.04
CA ASN A 29 -0.22 -11.42 9.69
C ASN A 29 0.78 -10.37 9.21
N LYS A 30 2.03 -10.45 9.69
CA LYS A 30 3.12 -9.54 9.26
C LYS A 30 3.25 -9.41 7.74
N ARG A 31 2.84 -10.44 6.98
CA ARG A 31 2.83 -10.42 5.51
C ARG A 31 1.72 -9.55 4.92
N GLU A 32 0.52 -9.61 5.49
CA GLU A 32 -0.61 -8.74 5.07
C GLU A 32 -0.29 -7.28 5.38
N ASP A 33 0.33 -7.03 6.52
CA ASP A 33 0.81 -5.71 6.92
C ASP A 33 1.86 -5.17 5.96
N TYR A 34 2.83 -6.01 5.55
CA TYR A 34 3.87 -5.65 4.58
C TYR A 34 3.32 -5.30 3.19
N ALA A 35 2.38 -6.08 2.66
CA ALA A 35 1.76 -5.79 1.37
C ALA A 35 0.96 -4.47 1.40
N LEU A 36 0.25 -4.20 2.49
CA LEU A 36 -0.50 -2.95 2.66
C LEU A 36 0.43 -1.74 2.80
N ASP A 37 1.55 -1.91 3.49
CA ASP A 37 2.58 -0.86 3.59
C ASP A 37 3.15 -0.51 2.21
N LEU A 38 3.46 -1.52 1.38
CA LEU A 38 3.88 -1.31 -0.01
C LEU A 38 2.82 -0.59 -0.85
N PHE A 39 1.53 -0.93 -0.74
CA PHE A 39 0.47 -0.18 -1.44
C PHE A 39 0.40 1.29 -1.02
N ARG A 40 0.58 1.55 0.28
CA ARG A 40 0.58 2.90 0.85
C ARG A 40 1.80 3.69 0.40
N GLU A 41 2.96 3.04 0.35
CA GLU A 41 4.19 3.62 -0.17
C GLU A 41 4.04 3.98 -1.65
N ALA A 42 3.55 3.06 -2.49
CA ALA A 42 3.32 3.34 -3.91
C ALA A 42 2.42 4.57 -4.13
N ALA A 43 1.36 4.74 -3.33
CA ALA A 43 0.46 5.89 -3.42
C ALA A 43 1.07 7.22 -2.92
N ALA A 44 2.00 7.15 -1.95
CA ALA A 44 2.69 8.34 -1.42
C ALA A 44 3.75 8.88 -2.39
N TYR A 45 4.41 8.00 -3.15
CA TYR A 45 5.55 8.32 -4.02
C TYR A 45 5.25 8.30 -5.51
N LEU A 46 4.00 8.59 -5.92
CA LEU A 46 3.58 8.53 -7.33
C LEU A 46 4.36 9.44 -8.29
N ASP A 47 5.07 10.43 -7.74
CA ASP A 47 5.96 11.33 -8.49
C ASP A 47 7.31 10.67 -8.85
N ASP A 48 7.72 9.66 -8.07
CA ASP A 48 8.98 8.94 -8.21
C ASP A 48 8.76 7.58 -8.90
N LEU A 49 8.81 7.61 -10.24
CA LEU A 49 8.49 6.44 -11.07
C LEU A 49 9.41 5.24 -10.81
N GLU A 50 10.70 5.47 -10.56
CA GLU A 50 11.64 4.39 -10.27
C GLU A 50 11.30 3.70 -8.95
N ARG A 51 10.99 4.50 -7.92
CA ARG A 51 10.57 3.99 -6.61
C ARG A 51 9.26 3.22 -6.72
N VAL A 52 8.25 3.77 -7.39
CA VAL A 52 6.95 3.09 -7.57
C VAL A 52 7.12 1.79 -8.35
N ASN A 53 7.95 1.77 -9.41
CA ASN A 53 8.21 0.54 -10.16
C ASN A 53 8.89 -0.53 -9.29
N GLY A 54 9.81 -0.14 -8.41
CA GLY A 54 10.41 -1.01 -7.39
C GLY A 54 9.37 -1.61 -6.45
N ILE A 55 8.49 -0.78 -5.90
CA ILE A 55 7.41 -1.20 -4.99
C ILE A 55 6.43 -2.14 -5.68
N LEU A 56 5.99 -1.82 -6.90
CA LEU A 56 5.10 -2.69 -7.69
C LEU A 56 5.75 -4.03 -8.00
N ARG A 57 7.07 -4.05 -8.25
CA ARG A 57 7.83 -5.29 -8.46
C ARG A 57 7.87 -6.14 -7.20
N GLU A 58 7.99 -5.54 -6.02
CA GLU A 58 7.88 -6.26 -4.75
C GLU A 58 6.46 -6.81 -4.55
N LEU A 59 5.43 -6.02 -4.84
CA LEU A 59 4.04 -6.47 -4.81
C LEU A 59 3.77 -7.64 -5.77
N SER A 60 4.43 -7.69 -6.93
CA SER A 60 4.33 -8.83 -7.87
C SER A 60 4.93 -10.12 -7.34
N LYS A 61 5.88 -10.05 -6.39
CA LYS A 61 6.45 -11.25 -5.73
C LYS A 61 5.54 -11.78 -4.64
N LEU A 62 4.65 -10.95 -4.12
CA LEU A 62 3.72 -11.34 -3.08
C LEU A 62 2.52 -12.04 -3.70
N TYR A 63 2.19 -13.19 -3.12
CA TYR A 63 1.05 -14.00 -3.53
C TYR A 63 -0.23 -13.50 -2.85
N ASN A 64 -1.29 -13.38 -3.64
CA ASN A 64 -2.63 -13.10 -3.17
C ASN A 64 -3.41 -14.43 -3.02
N PRO A 65 -3.70 -14.87 -1.78
CA PRO A 65 -4.48 -16.09 -1.55
C PRO A 65 -5.95 -15.97 -1.94
N VAL A 66 -6.45 -14.75 -2.19
CA VAL A 66 -7.86 -14.51 -2.53
C VAL A 66 -8.15 -14.83 -4.00
N ILE A 67 -7.20 -14.55 -4.89
CA ILE A 67 -7.36 -14.70 -6.35
C ILE A 67 -6.41 -15.75 -6.95
N ASP A 68 -5.66 -16.47 -6.09
CA ASP A 68 -4.63 -17.43 -6.48
C ASP A 68 -3.60 -16.88 -7.47
N ALA A 69 -3.27 -15.59 -7.34
CA ALA A 69 -2.43 -14.86 -8.30
C ALA A 69 -1.50 -13.88 -7.56
N PRO A 70 -0.49 -13.28 -8.21
CA PRO A 70 0.27 -12.20 -7.60
C PRO A 70 -0.64 -11.01 -7.24
N ILE A 71 -0.34 -10.33 -6.13
CA ILE A 71 -1.09 -9.16 -5.67
C ILE A 71 -1.19 -8.10 -6.78
N VAL A 72 -0.07 -7.86 -7.47
CA VAL A 72 -0.01 -7.04 -8.67
C VAL A 72 0.65 -7.84 -9.78
N ASP A 73 -0.09 -8.14 -10.84
CA ASP A 73 0.45 -8.82 -12.02
C ASP A 73 1.28 -7.86 -12.90
N LEU A 74 2.18 -8.41 -13.73
CA LEU A 74 3.03 -7.65 -14.65
C LEU A 74 2.22 -6.73 -15.57
N ALA A 75 1.09 -7.20 -16.10
CA ALA A 75 0.22 -6.39 -16.96
C ALA A 75 -0.34 -5.18 -16.20
N THR A 76 -0.64 -5.36 -14.92
CA THR A 76 -1.17 -4.30 -14.05
C THR A 76 -0.08 -3.29 -13.72
N ARG A 77 1.13 -3.77 -13.42
CA ARG A 77 2.31 -2.90 -13.22
C ARG A 77 2.57 -2.02 -14.42
N GLN A 78 2.61 -2.59 -15.63
CA GLN A 78 2.83 -1.83 -16.86
C GLN A 78 1.76 -0.77 -17.05
N ARG A 79 0.49 -1.10 -16.81
CA ARG A 79 -0.61 -0.15 -16.94
C ARG A 79 -0.51 1.02 -15.95
N ILE A 80 -0.16 0.76 -14.69
CA ILE A 80 0.08 1.80 -13.69
C ILE A 80 1.24 2.70 -14.13
N MET A 81 2.34 2.12 -14.60
CA MET A 81 3.50 2.89 -15.09
C MET A 81 3.14 3.77 -16.30
N THR A 82 2.40 3.24 -17.28
CA THR A 82 1.94 4.02 -18.43
C THR A 82 1.04 5.19 -18.00
N LEU A 83 0.14 4.97 -17.04
CA LEU A 83 -0.71 6.04 -16.49
C LEU A 83 0.12 7.13 -15.80
N LEU A 84 1.12 6.74 -15.00
CA LEU A 84 1.99 7.71 -14.33
C LEU A 84 2.88 8.47 -15.32
N GLN A 85 3.44 7.80 -16.33
CA GLN A 85 4.20 8.46 -17.39
C GLN A 85 3.33 9.42 -18.22
N GLY A 86 2.05 9.12 -18.39
CA GLY A 86 1.08 9.99 -19.06
C GLY A 86 0.53 11.13 -18.18
N GLY A 87 0.97 11.26 -16.93
CA GLY A 87 0.47 12.25 -15.98
C GLY A 87 -0.90 11.93 -15.37
N SER A 88 -1.47 10.77 -15.68
CA SER A 88 -2.77 10.28 -15.19
C SER A 88 -2.64 9.69 -13.78
N ARG A 89 -2.19 10.53 -12.83
CA ARG A 89 -1.94 10.12 -11.44
C ARG A 89 -3.20 9.59 -10.75
N GLU A 90 -4.33 10.25 -10.95
CA GLU A 90 -5.60 9.86 -10.30
C GLU A 90 -6.06 8.46 -10.72
N GLU A 91 -5.91 8.12 -12.00
CA GLU A 91 -6.25 6.81 -12.53
C GLU A 91 -5.27 5.73 -12.04
N ALA A 92 -3.98 6.07 -11.93
CA ALA A 92 -2.99 5.18 -11.33
C ALA A 92 -3.30 4.88 -9.84
N VAL A 93 -3.73 5.89 -9.08
CA VAL A 93 -4.18 5.73 -7.68
C VAL A 93 -5.40 4.82 -7.61
N ARG A 94 -6.40 5.03 -8.48
CA ARG A 94 -7.61 4.20 -8.50
C ARG A 94 -7.28 2.74 -8.79
N LEU A 95 -6.40 2.48 -9.76
CA LEU A 95 -5.99 1.12 -10.09
C LEU A 95 -5.21 0.45 -8.95
N LEU A 96 -4.36 1.19 -8.23
CA LEU A 96 -3.69 0.73 -7.02
C LEU A 96 -4.69 0.40 -5.89
N ASP A 97 -5.67 1.28 -5.64
CA ASP A 97 -6.68 1.08 -4.60
C ASP A 97 -7.61 -0.11 -4.91
N GLU A 98 -7.98 -0.32 -6.17
CA GLU A 98 -8.74 -1.49 -6.60
C GLU A 98 -8.00 -2.79 -6.25
N ARG A 99 -6.69 -2.86 -6.56
CA ARG A 99 -5.86 -4.01 -6.23
C ARG A 99 -5.69 -4.22 -4.72
N ARG A 100 -5.55 -3.13 -3.97
CA ARG A 100 -5.54 -3.18 -2.50
C ARG A 100 -6.84 -3.76 -1.95
N ARG A 101 -8.00 -3.33 -2.46
CA ARG A 101 -9.32 -3.85 -2.03
C ARG A 101 -9.50 -5.33 -2.36
N LEU A 102 -9.00 -5.80 -3.50
CA LEU A 102 -9.02 -7.21 -3.86
C LEU A 102 -8.15 -8.07 -2.95
N TYR A 103 -7.02 -7.53 -2.49
CA TYR A 103 -6.14 -8.22 -1.54
C TYR A 103 -6.68 -8.20 -0.11
N ALA A 104 -7.19 -7.05 0.35
CA ALA A 104 -7.67 -6.84 1.71
C ALA A 104 -8.99 -6.06 1.71
N PRO A 105 -10.14 -6.73 1.51
CA PRO A 105 -11.44 -6.07 1.45
C PRO A 105 -11.90 -5.46 2.80
N ARG A 106 -11.26 -5.84 3.92
CA ARG A 106 -11.68 -5.48 5.29
C ARG A 106 -11.41 -4.04 5.71
N GLU A 107 -10.68 -3.22 4.93
CA GLU A 107 -10.40 -1.82 5.34
C GLU A 107 -11.64 -0.89 5.32
N GLN A 108 -12.80 -1.30 4.81
CA GLN A 108 -14.05 -0.54 4.94
C GLN A 108 -14.95 -0.98 6.11
N ALA A 109 -14.69 -2.13 6.73
CA ALA A 109 -15.59 -2.65 7.77
C ALA A 109 -15.27 -2.13 9.19
N ASP A 110 -14.11 -1.51 9.40
CA ASP A 110 -13.70 -1.02 10.72
C ASP A 110 -14.37 0.32 11.08
N ASP A 111 -14.70 1.15 10.09
CA ASP A 111 -15.45 2.41 10.30
C ASP A 111 -16.92 2.15 10.67
N SER A 112 -17.49 1.02 10.24
CA SER A 112 -18.89 0.65 10.53
C SER A 112 -19.08 -0.05 11.89
N ARG A 113 -18.02 -0.62 12.49
CA ARG A 113 -18.12 -1.28 13.80
C ARG A 113 -17.96 -0.33 14.99
N LEU A 114 -17.29 0.81 14.81
CA LEU A 114 -17.20 1.83 15.87
C LEU A 114 -18.53 2.56 16.11
N ARG A 115 -19.40 2.67 15.09
CA ARG A 115 -20.74 3.29 15.22
C ARG A 115 -21.80 2.42 15.88
N SER A 116 -21.60 1.09 15.97
CA SER A 116 -22.65 0.16 16.40
C SER A 116 -22.62 -0.18 17.90
N GLN A 117 -21.72 0.41 18.69
CA GLN A 117 -21.56 0.08 20.11
C GLN A 117 -22.21 1.08 21.08
N GLU A 118 -22.64 2.27 20.64
CA GLU A 118 -23.27 3.29 21.50
C GLU A 118 -24.80 3.21 21.58
N GLN A 119 -25.39 2.05 21.30
CA GLN A 119 -26.85 1.94 21.19
C GLN A 119 -27.42 0.73 21.95
N TRP A 120 -26.90 0.41 23.13
CA TRP A 120 -27.56 -0.51 24.08
C TRP A 120 -27.19 -0.19 25.55
N ASP A 121 -27.54 1.01 26.04
CA ASP A 121 -27.78 1.21 27.48
C ASP A 121 -28.66 2.45 27.70
N THR A 122 -29.98 2.28 27.55
CA THR A 122 -30.99 3.15 28.17
C THR A 122 -32.37 2.50 28.12
N SER A 123 -32.66 1.64 29.10
CA SER A 123 -33.97 1.49 29.74
C SER A 123 -33.89 0.57 30.95
#